data_AF-A0A147JYW8-F1
#
_entry.id   AF-A0A147JYW8-F1
#
_cell.length_a   1.000
_cell.length_b   1.000
_cell.length_c   1.000
_cell.angle_alpha   90.00
_cell.angle_beta   90.00
_cell.angle_gamma   90.00
#
_symmetry.space_group_name_H-M   'P 1'
#
loop_
_entity.id
_entity.type
_entity.pdbx_description
1 polymer ?
#
loop_
_entity_poly.entity_id
_entity_poly.type
_entity_poly.pdbx_seq_one_letter_code
_entity_poly.pdbx_strand_id
1 'polypeptide(L)'
;MIKFMRITKKFMSSWGNHKLLRNKRDSFISRPNKLKKGGGNIPEAKKLPTRTLQLAMVGLFIVAVLIMAAMAPWGEGLGPSYSPGRIGLTYVVVIVGYLLPGLIAIYLFSKKPEWVAPPGRYVAGTTYKLYSTYALTGAAIVGAVYAVSGLPTGVNIDLPALIAGFGATYFGPHVMLPAFFLGFFVRWAIGGAAWLPVPLLGPAVALLDSAIWVIGAYIFWSLTRTPRYEKATGGTRAAYFLLALISMIVVWNFGFIVWYAFVGNPLPAFIAYATFAYSTWIPTGVVFIILGTIIGHSTYTARAAPPKKRA
;
A
#
# COMPACT_ATOMS: atom_id res chain seq x y z
N MET A 1 -0.07 37.43 1.81
CA MET A 1 -0.96 36.64 0.92
C MET A 1 -0.64 36.76 -0.58
N ILE A 2 -0.43 37.98 -1.12
CA ILE A 2 -0.14 38.20 -2.56
C ILE A 2 1.21 37.60 -3.04
N LYS A 3 2.22 37.50 -2.16
CA LYS A 3 3.52 36.86 -2.47
C LYS A 3 3.42 35.33 -2.63
N PHE A 4 2.50 34.67 -1.90
CA PHE A 4 2.30 33.22 -1.97
C PHE A 4 1.60 32.79 -3.27
N MET A 5 0.66 33.62 -3.77
CA MET A 5 0.01 33.42 -5.06
C MET A 5 0.94 33.62 -6.27
N ARG A 6 2.01 34.41 -6.17
CA ARG A 6 3.00 34.54 -7.26
C ARG A 6 3.90 33.32 -7.39
N ILE A 7 4.21 32.63 -6.28
CA ILE A 7 5.05 31.42 -6.29
C ILE A 7 4.28 30.24 -6.89
N THR A 8 3.00 30.07 -6.56
CA THR A 8 2.15 29.03 -7.16
C THR A 8 1.88 29.24 -8.65
N LYS A 9 1.72 30.49 -9.10
CA LYS A 9 1.57 30.80 -10.54
C LYS A 9 2.84 30.49 -11.35
N LYS A 10 4.03 30.75 -10.79
CA LYS A 10 5.32 30.46 -11.44
C LYS A 10 5.64 28.97 -11.45
N PHE A 11 5.17 28.22 -10.44
CA PHE A 11 5.28 26.76 -10.40
C PHE A 11 4.33 26.08 -11.41
N MET A 12 3.11 26.60 -11.57
CA MET A 12 2.13 26.06 -12.54
C MET A 12 2.46 26.41 -14.00
N SER A 13 3.09 27.56 -14.29
CA SER A 13 3.49 27.89 -15.67
C SER A 13 4.70 27.09 -16.17
N SER A 14 5.58 26.63 -15.27
CA SER A 14 6.71 25.74 -15.60
C SER A 14 6.25 24.33 -16.02
N TRP A 15 5.07 23.90 -15.57
CA TRP A 15 4.52 22.57 -15.88
C TRP A 15 3.87 22.47 -17.26
N GLY A 16 3.53 23.61 -17.90
CA GLY A 16 2.73 23.67 -19.12
C GLY A 16 3.47 23.53 -20.46
N ASN A 17 4.82 23.56 -20.48
CA ASN A 17 5.57 23.68 -21.74
C ASN A 17 6.36 22.45 -22.18
N HIS A 18 6.13 21.27 -21.59
CA HIS A 18 6.66 20.03 -22.16
C HIS A 18 5.75 19.52 -23.28
N LYS A 19 5.89 20.13 -24.48
CA LYS A 19 5.48 19.53 -25.76
C LYS A 19 6.18 18.16 -25.89
N LEU A 20 5.42 17.11 -25.62
CA LEU A 20 5.84 15.73 -25.79
C LEU A 20 6.03 15.43 -27.27
N LEU A 21 7.27 15.08 -27.62
CA LEU A 21 7.64 14.39 -28.83
C LEU A 21 6.79 13.10 -28.92
N ARG A 22 5.73 13.15 -29.74
CA ARG A 22 5.06 11.97 -30.28
C ARG A 22 6.12 11.17 -31.03
N ASN A 23 6.44 9.97 -30.58
CA ASN A 23 7.22 9.05 -31.38
C ASN A 23 6.43 7.77 -31.61
N LYS A 24 6.31 7.43 -32.90
CA LYS A 24 5.64 6.28 -33.49
C LYS A 24 6.03 5.00 -32.74
N ARG A 25 5.04 4.33 -32.13
CA ARG A 25 5.13 2.94 -31.66
C ARG A 25 4.07 2.09 -32.37
N ASP A 26 4.06 2.16 -33.69
CA ASP A 26 3.35 1.20 -34.54
C ASP A 26 4.38 0.61 -35.51
N SER A 27 4.91 -0.56 -35.15
CA SER A 27 5.60 -1.58 -35.98
C SER A 27 6.71 -2.21 -35.17
N PHE A 28 6.43 -3.35 -34.54
CA PHE A 28 7.33 -4.50 -34.34
C PHE A 28 6.62 -5.51 -33.43
N ILE A 29 5.56 -6.12 -33.94
CA ILE A 29 5.08 -7.40 -33.43
C ILE A 29 5.95 -8.45 -34.12
N SER A 30 7.15 -8.70 -33.58
CA SER A 30 7.94 -9.86 -33.98
C SER A 30 7.31 -11.11 -33.36
N ARG A 31 6.99 -12.07 -34.21
CA ARG A 31 6.46 -13.38 -33.83
C ARG A 31 7.48 -14.09 -32.91
N PRO A 32 7.09 -14.66 -31.76
CA PRO A 32 8.01 -15.44 -30.95
C PRO A 32 8.35 -16.77 -31.66
N ASN A 33 9.64 -17.01 -31.85
CA ASN A 33 10.19 -18.30 -32.26
C ASN A 33 9.81 -19.37 -31.24
N LYS A 34 9.08 -20.41 -31.70
CA LYS A 34 8.78 -21.61 -30.92
C LYS A 34 10.05 -22.43 -30.74
N LEU A 35 10.74 -22.25 -29.62
CA LEU A 35 11.71 -23.24 -29.13
C LEU A 35 10.95 -24.42 -28.53
N LYS A 36 11.00 -25.57 -29.20
CA LYS A 36 10.53 -26.86 -28.67
C LYS A 36 11.37 -27.21 -27.43
N LYS A 37 10.80 -27.08 -26.23
CA LYS A 37 11.32 -27.73 -25.03
C LYS A 37 10.64 -29.08 -24.87
N GLY A 38 11.39 -30.15 -25.11
CA GLY A 38 11.06 -31.48 -24.62
C GLY A 38 11.26 -31.51 -23.11
N GLY A 39 10.16 -31.59 -22.38
CA GLY A 39 10.12 -31.77 -20.93
C GLY A 39 8.72 -32.24 -20.57
N GLY A 40 8.62 -33.33 -19.80
CA GLY A 40 7.37 -34.00 -19.48
C GLY A 40 6.27 -33.03 -19.07
N ASN A 41 5.06 -33.27 -19.61
CA ASN A 41 3.87 -32.48 -19.35
C ASN A 41 3.46 -32.59 -17.88
N ILE A 42 4.09 -31.81 -17.01
CA ILE A 42 3.45 -31.42 -15.75
C ILE A 42 2.25 -30.57 -16.18
N PRO A 43 1.00 -30.95 -15.82
CA PRO A 43 -0.17 -30.19 -16.21
C PRO A 43 0.00 -28.73 -15.77
N GLU A 44 0.06 -27.83 -16.74
CA GLU A 44 0.23 -26.40 -16.48
C GLU A 44 -0.98 -25.96 -15.65
N ALA A 45 -0.74 -25.60 -14.38
CA ALA A 45 -1.80 -25.19 -13.48
C ALA A 45 -2.64 -24.09 -14.13
N LYS A 46 -3.95 -24.33 -14.26
CA LYS A 46 -4.88 -23.43 -14.95
C LYS A 46 -4.81 -22.05 -14.29
N LYS A 47 -4.27 -21.07 -15.00
CA LYS A 47 -4.13 -19.70 -14.49
C LYS A 47 -5.52 -19.09 -14.31
N LEU A 48 -5.84 -18.68 -13.08
CA LEU A 48 -7.10 -18.01 -12.78
C LEU A 48 -7.18 -16.64 -13.47
N PRO A 49 -8.35 -16.26 -14.02
CA PRO A 49 -8.55 -14.93 -14.59
C PRO A 49 -8.35 -13.82 -13.56
N THR A 50 -7.75 -12.69 -13.96
CA THR A 50 -7.56 -11.49 -13.12
C THR A 50 -8.84 -11.03 -12.43
N ARG A 51 -9.97 -11.04 -13.16
CA ARG A 51 -11.27 -10.63 -12.61
C ARG A 51 -11.73 -11.55 -11.48
N THR A 52 -11.50 -12.86 -11.60
CA THR A 52 -11.82 -13.83 -10.54
C THR A 52 -11.04 -13.54 -9.28
N LEU A 53 -9.75 -13.20 -9.40
CA LEU A 53 -8.91 -12.85 -8.25
C LEU A 53 -9.32 -11.53 -7.60
N GLN A 54 -9.69 -10.52 -8.39
CA GLN A 54 -10.23 -9.26 -7.86
C GLN A 54 -11.56 -9.48 -7.12
N LEU A 55 -12.45 -10.31 -7.67
CA LEU A 55 -13.69 -10.70 -7.00
C LEU A 55 -13.42 -11.49 -5.72
N ALA A 56 -12.38 -12.35 -5.71
CA ALA A 56 -11.97 -13.06 -4.51
C ALA A 56 -11.48 -12.10 -3.41
N MET A 57 -10.75 -11.04 -3.74
CA MET A 57 -10.36 -10.01 -2.75
C MET A 57 -11.59 -9.36 -2.09
N VAL A 58 -12.58 -8.98 -2.90
CA VAL A 58 -13.84 -8.39 -2.40
C VAL A 58 -14.64 -9.41 -1.59
N GLY A 59 -14.75 -10.66 -2.08
CA GLY A 59 -15.43 -11.74 -1.38
C GLY A 59 -14.81 -12.04 -0.02
N LEU A 60 -13.48 -12.10 0.07
CA LEU A 60 -12.75 -12.28 1.32
C LEU A 60 -13.02 -11.13 2.31
N PHE A 61 -13.01 -9.88 1.83
CA PHE A 61 -13.36 -8.73 2.66
C PHE A 61 -14.80 -8.83 3.20
N ILE A 62 -15.77 -9.19 2.35
CA ILE A 62 -17.17 -9.39 2.76
C ILE A 62 -17.28 -10.53 3.79
N VAL A 63 -16.59 -11.66 3.57
CA VAL A 63 -16.57 -12.76 4.52
C VAL A 63 -16.03 -12.33 5.89
N ALA A 64 -14.96 -11.52 5.93
CA ALA A 64 -14.46 -10.97 7.19
C ALA A 64 -15.49 -10.07 7.90
N VAL A 65 -16.24 -9.25 7.15
CA VAL A 65 -17.34 -8.44 7.71
C VAL A 65 -18.46 -9.32 8.27
N LEU A 66 -18.83 -10.41 7.59
CA LEU A 66 -19.84 -11.35 8.06
C LEU A 66 -19.38 -12.10 9.33
N ILE A 67 -18.11 -12.51 9.38
CA ILE A 67 -17.52 -13.10 10.59
C ILE A 67 -17.58 -12.11 11.75
N MET A 68 -17.17 -10.86 11.52
CA MET A 68 -17.25 -9.81 12.55
C MET A 68 -18.69 -9.60 13.02
N ALA A 69 -19.66 -9.52 12.11
CA ALA A 69 -21.06 -9.32 12.45
C ALA A 69 -21.63 -10.50 13.27
N ALA A 70 -21.31 -11.74 12.89
CA ALA A 70 -21.74 -12.95 13.59
C ALA A 70 -21.15 -13.05 15.01
N MET A 71 -19.91 -12.61 15.19
CA MET A 71 -19.22 -12.65 16.49
C MET A 71 -19.55 -11.45 17.39
N ALA A 72 -20.27 -10.45 16.86
CA ALA A 72 -20.78 -9.29 17.59
C ALA A 72 -19.79 -8.64 18.59
N PRO A 73 -18.60 -8.18 18.14
CA PRO A 73 -17.57 -7.67 19.03
C PRO A 73 -18.00 -6.43 19.83
N TRP A 74 -19.03 -5.71 19.41
CA TRP A 74 -19.57 -4.59 20.17
C TRP A 74 -20.20 -4.99 21.52
N GLY A 75 -20.60 -6.26 21.67
CA GLY A 75 -21.16 -6.80 22.92
C GLY A 75 -20.11 -7.33 23.88
N GLU A 76 -20.58 -7.89 25.00
CA GLU A 76 -19.73 -8.41 26.09
C GLU A 76 -19.32 -9.88 25.90
N GLY A 77 -19.93 -10.60 24.95
CA GLY A 77 -19.77 -12.05 24.79
C GLY A 77 -18.34 -12.52 24.45
N LEU A 78 -17.49 -11.63 23.92
CA LEU A 78 -16.08 -11.92 23.69
C LEU A 78 -15.19 -11.58 24.89
N GLY A 79 -15.74 -11.00 25.96
CA GLY A 79 -15.01 -10.53 27.14
C GLY A 79 -14.54 -9.07 27.04
N PRO A 80 -13.68 -8.63 27.98
CA PRO A 80 -13.16 -7.25 28.04
C PRO A 80 -12.24 -6.93 26.85
N SER A 81 -11.81 -5.66 26.73
CA SER A 81 -10.85 -5.23 25.71
C SER A 81 -9.62 -6.14 25.63
N TYR A 82 -9.27 -6.55 24.41
CA TYR A 82 -8.14 -7.44 24.12
C TYR A 82 -8.14 -8.76 24.91
N SER A 83 -9.31 -9.27 25.30
CA SER A 83 -9.46 -10.64 25.79
C SER A 83 -8.98 -11.67 24.74
N PRO A 84 -8.71 -12.93 25.13
CA PRO A 84 -8.35 -13.98 24.19
C PRO A 84 -9.35 -14.14 23.03
N GLY A 85 -10.66 -14.04 23.30
CA GLY A 85 -11.70 -14.12 22.27
C GLY A 85 -11.63 -13.00 21.24
N ARG A 86 -11.37 -11.76 21.70
CA ARG A 86 -11.20 -10.60 20.80
C ARG A 86 -9.90 -10.68 20.02
N ILE A 87 -8.80 -11.08 20.64
CA ILE A 87 -7.51 -11.29 19.97
C ILE A 87 -7.66 -12.34 18.87
N GLY A 88 -8.30 -13.48 19.17
CA GLY A 88 -8.59 -14.53 18.19
C GLY A 88 -9.40 -14.00 17.01
N LEU A 89 -10.47 -13.24 17.28
CA LEU A 89 -11.27 -12.61 16.24
C LEU A 89 -10.44 -11.61 15.41
N THR A 90 -9.59 -10.78 16.05
CA THR A 90 -8.69 -9.85 15.35
C THR A 90 -7.79 -10.60 14.36
N TYR A 91 -7.16 -11.71 14.75
CA TYR A 91 -6.36 -12.51 13.81
C TYR A 91 -7.20 -12.98 12.61
N VAL A 92 -8.40 -13.52 12.86
CA VAL A 92 -9.26 -14.03 11.78
C VAL A 92 -9.64 -12.93 10.81
N VAL A 93 -10.14 -11.78 11.28
CA VAL A 93 -10.57 -10.69 10.40
C VAL A 93 -9.39 -10.02 9.69
N VAL A 94 -8.21 -9.94 10.33
CA VAL A 94 -7.00 -9.40 9.70
C VAL A 94 -6.52 -10.35 8.59
N ILE A 95 -6.47 -11.65 8.85
CA ILE A 95 -6.01 -12.64 7.88
C ILE A 95 -6.96 -12.67 6.68
N VAL A 96 -8.26 -12.83 6.94
CA VAL A 96 -9.27 -12.98 5.89
C VAL A 96 -9.52 -11.66 5.18
N GLY A 97 -9.70 -10.57 5.93
CA GLY A 97 -10.11 -9.27 5.39
C GLY A 97 -8.97 -8.45 4.77
N TYR A 98 -7.72 -8.69 5.16
CA TYR A 98 -6.57 -7.89 4.75
C TYR A 98 -5.40 -8.70 4.20
N LEU A 99 -4.87 -9.68 4.94
CA LEU A 99 -3.67 -10.41 4.52
C LEU A 99 -3.89 -11.18 3.21
N LEU A 100 -4.94 -12.01 3.14
CA LEU A 100 -5.23 -12.80 1.94
C LEU A 100 -5.51 -11.89 0.71
N PRO A 101 -6.35 -10.84 0.80
CA PRO A 101 -6.46 -9.84 -0.27
C PRO A 101 -5.13 -9.18 -0.62
N GLY A 102 -4.27 -8.88 0.36
CA GLY A 102 -2.94 -8.33 0.15
C GLY A 102 -2.02 -9.28 -0.63
N LEU A 103 -2.03 -10.58 -0.32
CA LEU A 103 -1.28 -11.59 -1.06
C LEU A 103 -1.77 -11.72 -2.51
N ILE A 104 -3.09 -11.65 -2.73
CA ILE A 104 -3.66 -11.60 -4.08
C ILE A 104 -3.21 -10.31 -4.81
N ALA A 105 -3.19 -9.17 -4.12
CA ALA A 105 -2.72 -7.91 -4.68
C ALA A 105 -1.24 -7.97 -5.10
N ILE A 106 -0.38 -8.61 -4.31
CA ILE A 106 1.03 -8.88 -4.67
C ILE A 106 1.10 -9.78 -5.90
N TYR A 107 0.30 -10.84 -5.95
CA TYR A 107 0.25 -11.73 -7.11
C TYR A 107 -0.18 -10.97 -8.38
N LEU A 108 -1.24 -10.16 -8.31
CA LEU A 108 -1.72 -9.35 -9.43
C LEU A 108 -0.69 -8.31 -9.87
N PHE A 109 0.02 -7.71 -8.91
CA PHE A 109 1.14 -6.80 -9.18
C PHE A 109 2.28 -7.51 -9.93
N SER A 110 2.62 -8.74 -9.52
CA SER A 110 3.68 -9.54 -10.15
C SER A 110 3.43 -9.90 -11.60
N LYS A 111 2.16 -9.85 -12.05
CA LYS A 111 1.78 -10.08 -13.45
C LYS A 111 2.07 -8.92 -14.38
N LYS A 112 2.57 -7.79 -13.86
CA LYS A 112 2.92 -6.60 -14.63
C LYS A 112 4.42 -6.34 -14.52
N PRO A 113 5.24 -6.90 -15.42
CA PRO A 113 6.70 -6.77 -15.40
C PRO A 113 7.17 -5.31 -15.33
N GLU A 114 6.43 -4.39 -15.97
CA GLU A 114 6.68 -2.95 -15.97
C GLU A 114 6.50 -2.29 -14.59
N TRP A 115 5.81 -2.95 -13.66
CA TRP A 115 5.67 -2.50 -12.28
C TRP A 115 6.70 -3.13 -11.34
N VAL A 116 7.18 -4.33 -11.67
CA VAL A 116 8.18 -5.05 -10.87
C VAL A 116 9.60 -4.56 -11.17
N ALA A 117 9.85 -4.09 -12.40
CA ALA A 117 11.14 -3.56 -12.80
C ALA A 117 11.53 -2.33 -11.94
N PRO A 118 12.81 -2.18 -11.56
CA PRO A 118 13.27 -0.96 -10.94
C PRO A 118 12.94 0.27 -11.80
N PRO A 119 12.62 1.43 -11.21
CA PRO A 119 12.23 2.62 -11.96
C PRO A 119 13.27 2.97 -13.04
N GLY A 120 12.82 3.08 -14.29
CA GLY A 120 13.69 3.40 -15.43
C GLY A 120 14.51 2.23 -15.99
N ARG A 121 14.31 1.01 -15.48
CA ARG A 121 15.06 -0.21 -15.90
C ARG A 121 14.18 -1.26 -16.59
N TYR A 122 12.96 -0.90 -16.99
CA TYR A 122 12.06 -1.80 -17.71
C TYR A 122 12.52 -2.03 -19.16
N VAL A 123 12.56 -3.30 -19.57
CA VAL A 123 12.91 -3.79 -20.90
C VAL A 123 11.87 -4.83 -21.29
N ALA A 124 11.22 -4.62 -22.44
CA ALA A 124 10.18 -5.52 -22.93
C ALA A 124 10.73 -6.94 -23.17
N GLY A 125 9.93 -7.96 -22.82
CA GLY A 125 10.32 -9.37 -22.96
C GLY A 125 11.28 -9.89 -21.87
N THR A 126 11.79 -9.02 -20.99
CA THR A 126 12.62 -9.44 -19.86
C THR A 126 11.76 -9.86 -18.67
N THR A 127 12.14 -10.95 -18.02
CA THR A 127 11.51 -11.41 -16.77
C THR A 127 12.15 -10.74 -15.57
N TYR A 128 11.34 -10.19 -14.67
CA TYR A 128 11.80 -9.56 -13.44
C TYR A 128 11.47 -10.44 -12.24
N LYS A 129 12.45 -10.64 -11.36
CA LYS A 129 12.23 -11.31 -10.07
C LYS A 129 11.50 -10.36 -9.12
N LEU A 130 10.38 -10.82 -8.56
CA LEU A 130 9.59 -10.03 -7.60
C LEU A 130 10.43 -9.61 -6.38
N TYR A 131 11.14 -10.55 -5.78
CA TYR A 131 12.09 -10.29 -4.68
C TYR A 131 13.53 -10.23 -5.21
N SER A 132 13.82 -9.18 -5.97
CA SER A 132 15.18 -8.86 -6.40
C SER A 132 15.99 -8.22 -5.26
N THR A 133 17.31 -8.11 -5.42
CA THR A 133 18.17 -7.36 -4.48
C THR A 133 17.67 -5.93 -4.28
N TYR A 134 17.18 -5.28 -5.34
CA TYR A 134 16.56 -3.95 -5.24
C TYR A 134 15.33 -3.95 -4.33
N ALA A 135 14.41 -4.90 -4.53
CA ALA A 135 13.18 -4.99 -3.74
C ALA A 135 13.46 -5.32 -2.26
N LEU A 136 14.37 -6.28 -1.99
CA LEU A 136 14.74 -6.67 -0.63
C LEU A 136 15.50 -5.57 0.11
N THR A 137 16.42 -4.88 -0.56
CA THR A 137 17.12 -3.72 0.01
C THR A 137 16.14 -2.58 0.28
N GLY A 138 15.22 -2.32 -0.65
CA GLY A 138 14.14 -1.36 -0.46
C GLY A 138 13.28 -1.71 0.76
N ALA A 139 12.92 -2.98 0.93
CA ALA A 139 12.14 -3.44 2.06
C ALA A 139 12.87 -3.26 3.40
N ALA A 140 14.17 -3.58 3.43
CA ALA A 140 15.00 -3.39 4.62
C ALA A 140 15.12 -1.92 5.01
N ILE A 141 15.39 -1.03 4.04
CA ILE A 141 15.49 0.43 4.29
C ILE A 141 14.14 0.98 4.75
N VAL A 142 13.05 0.67 4.04
CA VAL A 142 11.70 1.15 4.40
C VAL A 142 11.33 0.65 5.80
N GLY A 143 11.56 -0.64 6.10
CA GLY A 143 11.28 -1.22 7.41
C GLY A 143 12.11 -0.60 8.54
N ALA A 144 13.40 -0.33 8.30
CA ALA A 144 14.27 0.31 9.29
C ALA A 144 13.85 1.76 9.58
N VAL A 145 13.58 2.55 8.55
CA VAL A 145 13.12 3.93 8.73
C VAL A 145 11.74 3.97 9.37
N TYR A 146 10.83 3.07 8.96
CA TYR A 146 9.53 2.88 9.61
C TYR A 146 9.70 2.61 11.12
N ALA A 147 10.59 1.70 11.50
CA ALA A 147 10.80 1.32 12.88
C ALA A 147 11.28 2.50 13.75
N VAL A 148 12.29 3.24 13.29
CA VAL A 148 12.84 4.39 14.02
C VAL A 148 11.86 5.58 14.03
N SER A 149 11.11 5.79 12.93
CA SER A 149 10.11 6.86 12.86
C SER A 149 8.95 6.68 13.84
N GLY A 150 8.79 5.48 14.40
CA GLY A 150 7.77 5.16 15.39
C GLY A 150 8.16 5.51 16.83
N LEU A 151 9.38 5.96 17.09
CA LEU A 151 9.81 6.33 18.44
C LEU A 151 8.94 7.49 18.98
N PRO A 152 8.53 7.43 20.27
CA PRO A 152 7.60 8.39 20.83
C PRO A 152 8.18 9.81 20.83
N THR A 153 7.45 10.76 20.23
CA THR A 153 7.85 12.17 20.11
C THR A 153 7.21 13.09 21.17
N GLY A 154 6.64 12.53 22.24
CA GLY A 154 5.88 13.29 23.28
C GLY A 154 4.50 13.77 22.82
N VAL A 155 4.33 14.03 21.52
CA VAL A 155 3.04 14.19 20.83
C VAL A 155 2.80 12.92 20.00
N ASN A 156 1.58 12.35 20.05
CA ASN A 156 1.20 11.17 19.27
C ASN A 156 1.12 11.49 17.76
N ILE A 157 2.29 11.58 17.12
CA ILE A 157 2.48 11.90 15.70
C ILE A 157 2.69 10.58 14.95
N ASP A 158 1.87 10.32 13.92
CA ASP A 158 2.01 9.11 13.10
C ASP A 158 2.99 9.30 11.93
N LEU A 159 4.24 9.65 12.25
CA LEU A 159 5.32 9.75 11.27
C LEU A 159 5.54 8.46 10.44
N PRO A 160 5.34 7.24 10.97
CA PRO A 160 5.40 6.00 10.19
C PRO A 160 4.52 6.01 8.93
N ALA A 161 3.37 6.70 8.96
CA ALA A 161 2.49 6.84 7.81
C ALA A 161 3.14 7.59 6.63
N LEU A 162 4.11 8.49 6.88
CA LEU A 162 4.89 9.16 5.84
C LEU A 162 5.75 8.15 5.08
N ILE A 163 6.46 7.30 5.84
CA ILE A 163 7.32 6.26 5.29
C ILE A 163 6.48 5.25 4.50
N ALA A 164 5.28 4.97 5.00
CA ALA A 164 4.34 4.07 4.36
C ALA A 164 3.80 4.61 3.02
N GLY A 165 3.35 5.86 2.99
CA GLY A 165 2.93 6.52 1.76
C GLY A 165 4.06 6.60 0.73
N PHE A 166 5.29 6.90 1.17
CA PHE A 166 6.47 6.89 0.30
C PHE A 166 6.75 5.50 -0.27
N GLY A 167 6.87 4.49 0.60
CA GLY A 167 7.20 3.12 0.20
C GLY A 167 6.16 2.53 -0.74
N ALA A 168 4.87 2.73 -0.43
CA ALA A 168 3.76 2.21 -1.21
C ALA A 168 3.76 2.75 -2.65
N THR A 169 4.02 4.06 -2.81
CA THR A 169 3.96 4.72 -4.12
C THR A 169 5.25 4.60 -4.93
N TYR A 170 6.39 4.40 -4.26
CA TYR A 170 7.69 4.25 -4.90
C TYR A 170 8.07 2.80 -5.22
N PHE A 171 7.84 1.85 -4.31
CA PHE A 171 8.25 0.45 -4.50
C PHE A 171 7.09 -0.49 -4.86
N GLY A 172 5.89 -0.22 -4.34
CA GLY A 172 4.72 -1.07 -4.56
C GLY A 172 4.53 -2.18 -3.52
N PRO A 173 3.50 -3.02 -3.68
CA PRO A 173 2.96 -3.89 -2.62
C PRO A 173 3.94 -4.96 -2.12
N HIS A 174 4.73 -5.56 -3.02
CA HIS A 174 5.63 -6.66 -2.66
C HIS A 174 6.77 -6.23 -1.72
N VAL A 175 7.15 -4.95 -1.72
CA VAL A 175 8.13 -4.38 -0.78
C VAL A 175 7.46 -4.05 0.55
N MET A 176 6.21 -3.55 0.52
CA MET A 176 5.50 -3.13 1.74
C MET A 176 5.26 -4.28 2.72
N LEU A 177 4.94 -5.48 2.22
CA LEU A 177 4.67 -6.63 3.09
C LEU A 177 5.84 -6.94 4.05
N PRO A 178 7.04 -7.32 3.56
CA PRO A 178 8.17 -7.60 4.45
C PRO A 178 8.67 -6.36 5.19
N ALA A 179 8.62 -5.17 4.57
CA ALA A 179 9.08 -3.94 5.21
C ALA A 179 8.30 -3.62 6.49
N PHE A 180 6.98 -3.66 6.43
CA PHE A 180 6.12 -3.29 7.56
C PHE A 180 5.97 -4.45 8.54
N PHE A 181 5.92 -5.69 8.07
CA PHE A 181 5.85 -6.84 8.97
C PHE A 181 7.09 -6.92 9.86
N LEU A 182 8.30 -6.92 9.26
CA LEU A 182 9.55 -6.97 10.02
C LEU A 182 9.84 -5.64 10.73
N GLY A 183 9.55 -4.52 10.06
CA GLY A 183 9.70 -3.19 10.63
C GLY A 183 8.86 -3.00 11.89
N PHE A 184 7.64 -3.56 11.95
CA PHE A 184 6.80 -3.52 13.16
C PHE A 184 7.43 -4.27 14.32
N PHE A 185 7.98 -5.47 14.10
CA PHE A 185 8.66 -6.20 15.17
C PHE A 185 9.88 -5.44 15.68
N VAL A 186 10.69 -4.85 14.79
CA VAL A 186 11.83 -4.01 15.20
C VAL A 186 11.33 -2.80 15.98
N ARG A 187 10.31 -2.09 15.46
CA ARG A 187 9.67 -0.94 16.13
C ARG A 187 9.22 -1.30 17.54
N TRP A 188 8.57 -2.45 17.70
CA TRP A 188 8.09 -2.94 18.97
C TRP A 188 9.24 -3.29 19.91
N ALA A 189 10.27 -4.00 19.42
CA ALA A 189 11.44 -4.39 20.19
C ALA A 189 12.24 -3.20 20.72
N ILE A 190 12.29 -2.08 19.99
CA ILE A 190 12.96 -0.85 20.43
C ILE A 190 12.06 0.10 21.23
N GLY A 191 10.85 -0.32 21.60
CA GLY A 191 9.90 0.49 22.39
C GLY A 191 9.11 1.53 21.60
N GLY A 192 9.23 1.59 20.27
CA GLY A 192 8.48 2.49 19.38
C GLY A 192 7.00 2.14 19.18
N ALA A 193 6.51 1.07 19.83
CA ALA A 193 5.10 0.68 19.81
C ALA A 193 4.55 0.46 21.24
N ALA A 194 4.92 1.34 22.17
CA ALA A 194 4.48 1.27 23.58
C ALA A 194 2.95 1.34 23.76
N TRP A 195 2.21 1.81 22.74
CA TRP A 195 0.75 1.83 22.72
C TRP A 195 0.13 0.44 22.56
N LEU A 196 0.90 -0.59 22.17
CA LEU A 196 0.43 -1.97 22.04
C LEU A 196 0.48 -2.65 23.41
N PRO A 197 -0.66 -2.84 24.10
CA PRO A 197 -0.67 -3.23 25.51
C PRO A 197 -0.45 -4.73 25.72
N VAL A 198 -0.65 -5.55 24.68
CA VAL A 198 -0.62 -7.02 24.76
C VAL A 198 0.35 -7.58 23.73
N PRO A 199 1.46 -8.22 24.14
CA PRO A 199 2.44 -8.82 23.22
C PRO A 199 1.84 -9.79 22.20
N LEU A 200 0.84 -10.59 22.62
CA LEU A 200 0.17 -11.57 21.75
C LEU A 200 -0.56 -10.93 20.55
N LEU A 201 -0.90 -9.64 20.66
CA LEU A 201 -1.53 -8.87 19.59
C LEU A 201 -0.52 -8.34 18.56
N GLY A 202 0.78 -8.33 18.90
CA GLY A 202 1.85 -7.80 18.06
C GLY A 202 1.88 -8.40 16.65
N PRO A 203 1.87 -9.73 16.49
CA PRO A 203 1.84 -10.32 15.15
C PRO A 203 0.58 -9.96 14.35
N ALA A 204 -0.60 -9.89 14.97
CA ALA A 204 -1.82 -9.47 14.30
C ALA A 204 -1.72 -8.03 13.79
N VAL A 205 -1.16 -7.11 14.59
CA VAL A 205 -0.96 -5.71 14.20
C VAL A 205 0.09 -5.59 13.10
N ALA A 206 1.20 -6.32 13.19
CA ALA A 206 2.22 -6.36 12.14
C ALA A 206 1.64 -6.85 10.79
N LEU A 207 0.80 -7.89 10.83
CA LEU A 207 0.09 -8.40 9.66
C LEU A 207 -0.91 -7.37 9.12
N LEU A 208 -1.68 -6.72 9.98
CA LEU A 208 -2.66 -5.71 9.59
C LEU A 208 -1.99 -4.50 8.94
N ASP A 209 -0.99 -3.91 9.59
CA ASP A 209 -0.29 -2.72 9.09
C ASP A 209 0.39 -3.03 7.75
N SER A 210 1.10 -4.15 7.65
CA SER A 210 1.71 -4.57 6.39
C SER A 210 0.68 -4.81 5.28
N ALA A 211 -0.43 -5.49 5.57
CA ALA A 211 -1.49 -5.76 4.59
C ALA A 211 -2.23 -4.49 4.14
N ILE A 212 -2.46 -3.54 5.05
CA ILE A 212 -3.01 -2.20 4.73
C ILE A 212 -2.19 -1.56 3.62
N TRP A 213 -0.87 -1.50 3.81
CA TRP A 213 0.00 -0.82 2.86
C TRP A 213 0.23 -1.61 1.58
N VAL A 214 0.13 -2.93 1.63
CA VAL A 214 0.10 -3.78 0.43
C VAL A 214 -1.12 -3.48 -0.43
N ILE A 215 -2.32 -3.48 0.16
CA ILE A 215 -3.56 -3.19 -0.57
C ILE A 215 -3.55 -1.75 -1.08
N GLY A 216 -3.19 -0.79 -0.23
CA GLY A 216 -3.08 0.62 -0.59
C GLY A 216 -2.10 0.86 -1.74
N ALA A 217 -0.91 0.24 -1.70
CA ALA A 217 0.06 0.30 -2.78
C ALA A 217 -0.51 -0.28 -4.08
N TYR A 218 -1.14 -1.45 -4.03
CA TYR A 218 -1.72 -2.04 -5.23
C TYR A 218 -2.81 -1.16 -5.85
N ILE A 219 -3.73 -0.62 -5.05
CA ILE A 219 -4.76 0.31 -5.53
C ILE A 219 -4.12 1.53 -6.19
N PHE A 220 -3.15 2.15 -5.51
CA PHE A 220 -2.45 3.33 -6.04
C PHE A 220 -1.82 3.05 -7.40
N TRP A 221 -1.06 1.97 -7.52
CA TRP A 221 -0.42 1.59 -8.77
C TRP A 221 -1.43 1.22 -9.84
N SER A 222 -2.52 0.55 -9.49
CA SER A 222 -3.59 0.18 -10.42
C SER A 222 -4.34 1.37 -11.02
N LEU A 223 -4.33 2.52 -10.35
CA LEU A 223 -4.94 3.75 -10.85
C LEU A 223 -3.93 4.64 -11.58
N THR A 224 -2.72 4.77 -11.03
CA THR A 224 -1.71 5.74 -11.51
C THR A 224 -0.74 5.18 -12.56
N ARG A 225 -0.77 3.86 -12.84
CA ARG A 225 0.10 3.20 -13.83
C ARG A 225 -0.69 2.59 -14.97
N THR A 226 -1.76 3.25 -15.36
CA THR A 226 -2.60 2.83 -16.49
C THR A 226 -2.34 3.71 -17.71
N PRO A 227 -2.56 3.18 -18.93
CA PRO A 227 -2.51 4.01 -20.14
C PRO A 227 -3.48 5.20 -20.08
N ARG A 228 -4.59 5.08 -19.34
CA ARG A 228 -5.53 6.18 -19.11
C ARG A 228 -4.91 7.29 -18.26
N TYR A 229 -4.22 6.94 -17.19
CA TYR A 229 -3.50 7.90 -16.35
C TYR A 229 -2.37 8.61 -17.12
N GLU A 230 -1.60 7.86 -17.90
CA GLU A 230 -0.48 8.42 -18.68
C GLU A 230 -0.94 9.41 -19.76
N LYS A 231 -2.11 9.16 -20.36
CA LYS A 231 -2.74 10.05 -21.35
C LYS A 231 -3.50 11.21 -20.71
N ALA A 232 -3.83 11.14 -19.42
CA ALA A 232 -4.58 12.17 -18.73
C ALA A 232 -3.71 13.42 -18.51
N THR A 233 -4.31 14.60 -18.69
CA THR A 233 -3.68 15.90 -18.45
C THR A 233 -4.49 16.70 -17.44
N GLY A 234 -3.84 17.71 -16.82
CA GLY A 234 -4.49 18.66 -15.92
C GLY A 234 -5.37 18.01 -14.84
N GLY A 235 -6.63 18.45 -14.77
CA GLY A 235 -7.59 18.05 -13.76
C GLY A 235 -7.90 16.54 -13.74
N THR A 236 -7.97 15.87 -14.88
CA THR A 236 -8.25 14.43 -14.93
C THR A 236 -7.13 13.62 -14.28
N ARG A 237 -5.87 14.00 -14.53
CA ARG A 237 -4.72 13.33 -13.91
C ARG A 237 -4.69 13.56 -12.40
N ALA A 238 -5.03 14.77 -11.96
CA ALA A 238 -5.19 15.09 -10.55
C ALA A 238 -6.31 14.25 -9.91
N ALA A 239 -7.45 14.06 -10.58
CA ALA A 239 -8.56 13.25 -10.08
C ALA A 239 -8.17 11.78 -9.87
N TYR A 240 -7.44 11.16 -10.80
CA TYR A 240 -6.92 9.79 -10.59
C TYR A 240 -5.96 9.71 -9.41
N PHE A 241 -5.07 10.69 -9.26
CA PHE A 241 -4.12 10.74 -8.15
C PHE A 241 -4.86 10.91 -6.81
N LEU A 242 -5.83 11.82 -6.74
CA LEU A 242 -6.66 12.04 -5.55
C LEU A 242 -7.49 10.81 -5.20
N LEU A 243 -8.09 10.14 -6.20
CA LEU A 243 -8.83 8.90 -5.98
C LEU A 243 -7.93 7.81 -5.38
N ALA A 244 -6.72 7.64 -5.92
CA ALA A 244 -5.74 6.71 -5.39
C ALA A 244 -5.34 7.03 -3.94
N LEU A 245 -5.06 8.30 -3.66
CA LEU A 245 -4.70 8.80 -2.34
C LEU A 245 -5.82 8.61 -1.31
N ILE A 246 -7.06 9.01 -1.66
CA ILE A 246 -8.23 8.82 -0.80
C ILE A 246 -8.47 7.33 -0.54
N SER A 247 -8.32 6.48 -1.55
CA SER A 247 -8.46 5.03 -1.37
C SER A 247 -7.43 4.47 -0.39
N MET A 248 -6.18 4.92 -0.45
CA MET A 248 -5.16 4.53 0.53
C MET A 248 -5.53 4.96 1.95
N ILE A 249 -6.00 6.20 2.13
CA ILE A 249 -6.44 6.72 3.44
C ILE A 249 -7.61 5.90 3.97
N VAL A 250 -8.61 5.60 3.13
CA VAL A 250 -9.78 4.81 3.53
C VAL A 250 -9.37 3.40 3.96
N VAL A 251 -8.51 2.72 3.19
CA VAL A 251 -7.99 1.39 3.54
C VAL A 251 -7.25 1.43 4.87
N TRP A 252 -6.32 2.38 5.04
CA TRP A 252 -5.57 2.52 6.28
C TRP A 252 -6.46 2.81 7.49
N ASN A 253 -7.38 3.77 7.35
CA ASN A 253 -8.25 4.17 8.44
C ASN A 253 -9.23 3.06 8.82
N PHE A 254 -9.82 2.38 7.83
CA PHE A 254 -10.69 1.23 8.06
C PHE A 254 -9.95 0.09 8.76
N GLY A 255 -8.73 -0.23 8.33
CA GLY A 255 -7.92 -1.27 8.97
C GLY A 255 -7.70 -1.00 10.46
N PHE A 256 -7.24 0.19 10.82
CA PHE A 256 -6.97 0.52 12.22
C PHE A 256 -8.21 0.76 13.08
N ILE A 257 -9.24 1.44 12.55
CA ILE A 257 -10.42 1.78 13.34
C ILE A 257 -11.40 0.60 13.41
N VAL A 258 -11.62 -0.12 12.32
CA VAL A 258 -12.57 -1.24 12.31
C VAL A 258 -11.88 -2.54 12.72
N TRP A 259 -10.84 -2.97 12.02
CA TRP A 259 -10.27 -4.30 12.28
C TRP A 259 -9.42 -4.41 13.53
N TYR A 260 -8.76 -3.32 13.92
CA TYR A 260 -8.01 -3.30 15.17
C TYR A 260 -8.88 -2.78 16.33
N ALA A 261 -9.32 -1.52 16.28
CA ALA A 261 -9.95 -0.90 17.43
C ALA A 261 -11.36 -1.45 17.73
N PHE A 262 -12.25 -1.52 16.74
CA PHE A 262 -13.62 -1.98 16.96
C PHE A 262 -13.70 -3.46 17.31
N VAL A 263 -12.94 -4.32 16.62
CA VAL A 263 -12.91 -5.76 16.93
C VAL A 263 -12.24 -6.04 18.28
N GLY A 264 -11.17 -5.31 18.59
CA GLY A 264 -10.41 -5.47 19.81
C GLY A 264 -11.10 -4.98 21.09
N ASN A 265 -12.23 -4.26 20.99
CA ASN A 265 -12.84 -3.57 22.13
C ASN A 265 -14.38 -3.71 22.15
N PRO A 266 -15.01 -3.78 23.35
CA PRO A 266 -16.46 -3.58 23.47
C PRO A 266 -16.83 -2.15 23.07
N LEU A 267 -18.10 -1.92 22.73
CA LEU A 267 -18.55 -0.65 22.15
C LEU A 267 -18.12 0.61 22.93
N PRO A 268 -18.26 0.69 24.27
CA PRO A 268 -17.84 1.88 25.00
C PRO A 268 -16.33 2.17 24.89
N ALA A 269 -15.50 1.12 25.00
CA ALA A 269 -14.05 1.24 24.89
C ALA A 269 -13.62 1.58 23.45
N PHE A 270 -14.32 1.03 22.44
CA PHE A 270 -14.10 1.41 21.05
C PHE A 270 -14.38 2.90 20.81
N ILE A 271 -15.52 3.43 21.30
CA ILE A 271 -15.87 4.84 21.12
C ILE A 271 -14.82 5.76 21.75
N ALA A 272 -14.35 5.42 22.96
CA ALA A 272 -13.27 6.15 23.62
C ALA A 272 -11.97 6.10 22.80
N TYR A 273 -11.58 4.92 22.32
CA TYR A 273 -10.39 4.77 21.48
C TYR A 273 -10.51 5.55 20.17
N ALA A 274 -11.62 5.43 19.46
CA ALA A 274 -11.85 6.12 18.20
C ALA A 274 -11.80 7.65 18.40
N THR A 275 -12.46 8.16 19.44
CA THR A 275 -12.43 9.59 19.79
C THR A 275 -10.99 10.05 20.04
N PHE A 276 -10.22 9.30 20.82
CA PHE A 276 -8.81 9.58 21.06
C PHE A 276 -7.96 9.53 19.77
N ALA A 277 -8.16 8.50 18.95
CA ALA A 277 -7.40 8.33 17.71
C ALA A 277 -7.65 9.47 16.72
N TYR A 278 -8.92 9.85 16.53
CA TYR A 278 -9.31 10.96 15.65
C TYR A 278 -8.92 12.34 16.18
N SER A 279 -8.69 12.51 17.49
CA SER A 279 -8.22 13.77 18.07
C SER A 279 -6.70 13.87 18.17
N THR A 280 -5.95 12.77 17.97
CA THR A 280 -4.50 12.73 18.16
C THR A 280 -3.75 12.34 16.88
N TRP A 281 -3.61 11.05 16.61
CA TRP A 281 -2.68 10.55 15.61
C TRP A 281 -3.29 10.39 14.22
N ILE A 282 -4.61 10.17 14.08
CA ILE A 282 -5.22 10.03 12.75
C ILE A 282 -5.05 11.28 11.88
N PRO A 283 -5.29 12.51 12.37
CA PRO A 283 -5.09 13.71 11.55
C PRO A 283 -3.66 13.84 11.04
N THR A 284 -2.67 13.55 11.90
CA THR A 284 -1.26 13.58 11.50
C THR A 284 -0.94 12.47 10.50
N GLY A 285 -1.45 11.26 10.73
CA GLY A 285 -1.34 10.13 9.81
C GLY A 285 -1.86 10.48 8.42
N VAL A 286 -3.06 11.05 8.30
CA VAL A 286 -3.62 11.51 7.01
C VAL A 286 -2.68 12.47 6.30
N VAL A 287 -2.19 13.51 7.00
CA VAL A 287 -1.25 14.49 6.42
C VAL A 287 0.02 13.80 5.94
N PHE A 288 0.58 12.88 6.72
CA PHE A 288 1.79 12.17 6.37
C PHE A 288 1.62 11.19 5.22
N ILE A 289 0.47 10.52 5.10
CA ILE A 289 0.15 9.69 3.94
C ILE A 289 0.18 10.54 2.67
N ILE A 290 -0.42 11.74 2.71
CA ILE A 290 -0.42 12.67 1.58
C ILE A 290 1.01 13.06 1.21
N LEU A 291 1.80 13.52 2.18
CA LEU A 291 3.19 13.94 1.94
C LEU A 291 4.06 12.79 1.42
N GLY A 292 4.01 11.63 2.07
CA GLY A 292 4.75 10.43 1.67
C GLY A 292 4.39 9.99 0.25
N THR A 293 3.10 9.98 -0.08
CA THR A 293 2.58 9.65 -1.42
C THR A 293 3.11 10.61 -2.48
N ILE A 294 3.08 11.92 -2.21
CA ILE A 294 3.61 12.94 -3.14
C ILE A 294 5.11 12.72 -3.36
N ILE A 295 5.89 12.54 -2.30
CA ILE A 295 7.34 12.36 -2.39
C ILE A 295 7.68 11.06 -3.14
N GLY A 296 7.04 9.95 -2.78
CA GLY A 296 7.29 8.65 -3.39
C GLY A 296 6.90 8.60 -4.87
N HIS A 297 5.71 9.13 -5.21
CA HIS A 297 5.28 9.21 -6.61
C HIS A 297 6.18 10.12 -7.45
N SER A 298 6.56 11.29 -6.93
CA SER A 298 7.45 12.24 -7.63
C SER A 298 8.83 11.65 -7.84
N THR A 299 9.38 10.97 -6.82
CA THR A 299 10.70 10.32 -6.91
C THR A 299 10.68 9.16 -7.90
N TYR A 300 9.61 8.36 -7.92
CA TYR A 300 9.47 7.31 -8.91
C TYR A 300 9.43 7.88 -10.32
N THR A 301 8.56 8.87 -10.56
CA THR A 301 8.36 9.43 -11.89
C THR A 301 9.62 10.09 -12.43
N ALA A 302 10.40 10.76 -11.58
CA ALA A 302 11.69 11.32 -11.94
C ALA A 302 12.70 10.26 -12.42
N ARG A 303 12.67 9.05 -11.83
CA ARG A 303 13.57 7.94 -12.20
C ARG A 303 13.05 7.11 -13.38
N ALA A 304 11.74 7.01 -13.52
CA ALA A 304 11.10 6.30 -14.62
C ALA A 304 11.05 7.11 -15.92
N ALA A 305 11.26 8.42 -15.87
CA ALA A 305 11.36 9.26 -17.06
C ALA A 305 12.58 8.83 -17.90
N PRO A 306 12.46 8.74 -19.23
CA PRO A 306 13.60 8.50 -20.09
C PRO A 306 14.62 9.63 -19.88
N PRO A 307 15.94 9.35 -19.90
CA PRO A 307 16.95 10.38 -19.74
C PRO A 307 16.70 11.48 -20.78
N LYS A 308 16.60 12.74 -20.33
CA LYS A 308 16.58 13.88 -21.25
C LYS A 308 17.82 13.76 -22.11
N LYS A 309 17.64 13.64 -23.44
CA LYS A 309 18.76 13.77 -24.38
C LYS A 309 19.45 15.08 -24.02
N ARG A 310 20.72 15.01 -23.60
CA ARG A 310 21.55 16.19 -23.47
C ARG A 310 21.55 16.83 -24.86
N ALA A 311 20.98 18.03 -24.95
CA ALA A 311 21.06 18.86 -26.14
C ALA A 311 22.50 19.34 -26.30
#